data_AF-A0AAN8FWZ7-F1
#
_entry.id   AF-A0AAN8FWZ7-F1
#
_cell.length_a   1.000
_cell.length_b   1.000
_cell.length_c   1.000
_cell.angle_alpha   90.00
_cell.angle_beta   90.00
_cell.angle_gamma   90.00
#
_symmetry.space_group_name_H-M   'P 1'
#
loop_
_entity.id
_entity.type
_entity.pdbx_description
1 polymer ?
#
loop_
_entity_poly.entity_id
_entity_poly.type
_entity_poly.pdbx_seq_one_letter_code
_entity_poly.pdbx_strand_id
1 'polypeptide(L)' 'CIHLVVAVKKLPTQKLQNDYSPKCDENGKFAPIQCDQRQCWCVDVNYGTEISGSAVLAAMKRGDMCQGMLDNR' A
#
# COMPACT_ATOMS: atom_id res chain seq x y z
N CYS A 1 9.70 1.89 -1.30
CA CYS A 1 9.13 3.20 -0.95
C CYS A 1 10.13 3.87 -0.01
N ILE A 2 10.24 5.19 0.05
CA ILE A 2 11.24 5.94 0.82
C ILE A 2 11.31 5.44 2.28
N HIS A 3 10.16 5.08 2.87
CA HIS A 3 10.10 4.56 4.24
C HIS A 3 10.23 3.02 4.36
N LEU A 4 10.11 2.28 3.25
CA LEU A 4 10.13 0.82 3.26
C LEU A 4 11.51 0.25 3.59
N VAL A 5 12.57 0.82 3.02
CA VAL A 5 13.94 0.32 3.27
C VAL A 5 14.32 0.53 4.74
N VAL A 6 13.92 1.66 5.33
CA VAL A 6 14.18 1.97 6.75
C VAL A 6 13.32 1.10 7.67
N ALA A 7 12.05 0.87 7.35
CA ALA A 7 11.17 0.02 8.15
C ALA A 7 11.58 -1.46 8.09
N VAL A 8 11.94 -1.98 6.91
CA VAL A 8 12.42 -3.36 6.74
C VAL A 8 13.77 -3.59 7.42
N LYS A 9 14.68 -2.61 7.39
CA LYS A 9 15.95 -2.66 8.15
C LYS A 9 15.74 -2.75 9.65
N LYS A 10 14.61 -2.24 10.17
CA LYS A 10 14.26 -2.32 11.60
C LYS A 10 13.58 -3.63 11.99
N LEU A 11 13.22 -4.49 11.03
CA LEU A 11 12.64 -5.80 11.32
C LEU A 11 13.75 -6.81 11.64
N PRO A 12 13.63 -7.60 12.71
CA PRO A 12 14.64 -8.58 13.11
C PRO A 12 14.89 -9.67 12.06
N THR A 13 13.93 -9.92 11.17
CA THR A 13 14.00 -10.93 10.10
C THR A 13 14.17 -10.33 8.70
N GLN A 14 14.22 -9.00 8.57
CA GLN A 14 14.32 -8.27 7.28
C GLN A 14 13.28 -8.67 6.22
N LYS A 15 12.22 -9.39 6.62
CA LYS A 15 11.10 -9.81 5.78
C LYS A 15 9.83 -9.11 6.24
N LEU A 16 9.14 -8.49 5.30
CA LEU A 16 7.75 -8.11 5.48
C LEU A 16 6.96 -9.42 5.66
N GLN A 17 6.08 -9.48 6.66
CA GLN A 17 5.20 -10.63 6.80
C GLN A 17 4.43 -10.85 5.48
N ASN A 18 4.23 -12.12 5.10
CA ASN A 18 3.46 -12.54 3.92
C ASN A 18 4.07 -12.25 2.53
N ASP A 19 5.40 -12.07 2.41
CA ASP A 19 6.11 -11.77 1.13
C ASP A 19 5.51 -10.56 0.37
N TYR A 20 4.83 -9.67 1.09
CA TYR A 20 4.23 -8.49 0.53
C TYR A 20 5.30 -7.44 0.20
N SER A 21 5.36 -7.04 -1.07
CA SER A 21 6.21 -5.95 -1.55
C SER A 21 5.33 -4.75 -1.92
N PRO A 22 5.36 -3.66 -1.15
CA PRO A 22 4.52 -2.51 -1.45
C PRO A 22 4.95 -1.81 -2.73
N LYS A 23 3.96 -1.37 -3.49
CA LYS A 23 4.11 -0.58 -4.69
C LYS A 23 4.39 0.86 -4.33
N CYS A 24 5.29 1.48 -5.08
CA CYS A 24 5.72 2.85 -4.85
C CYS A 24 5.73 3.60 -6.17
N ASP A 25 5.50 4.92 -6.11
CA ASP A 25 5.66 5.79 -7.27
C ASP A 25 7.14 6.15 -7.51
N GLU A 26 7.39 6.93 -8.57
CA GLU A 26 8.72 7.39 -8.97
C GLU A 26 9.38 8.30 -7.91
N ASN A 27 8.56 8.99 -7.11
CA ASN A 27 9.02 9.80 -5.99
C ASN A 27 9.31 8.93 -4.76
N GLY A 28 9.08 7.61 -4.84
CA GLY A 28 9.25 6.66 -3.75
C GLY A 28 8.17 6.75 -2.66
N LYS A 29 7.09 7.50 -2.86
CA LYS A 29 5.90 7.45 -2.00
C LYS A 29 5.15 6.13 -2.21
N PHE A 30 4.26 5.78 -1.29
CA PHE A 30 3.40 4.61 -1.49
C PHE A 30 2.42 4.87 -2.61
N ALA A 31 2.26 3.92 -3.52
CA ALA A 31 1.16 3.95 -4.47
C ALA A 31 -0.16 3.91 -3.68
N PRO A 32 -1.18 4.68 -4.07
CA PRO A 32 -2.43 4.78 -3.31
C PRO A 32 -3.17 3.46 -3.23
N ILE A 33 -2.97 2.56 -4.20
CA ILE A 33 -3.48 1.18 -4.17
C ILE A 33 -2.33 0.24 -3.88
N GLN A 34 -2.51 -0.59 -2.85
CA GLN A 34 -1.67 -1.72 -2.54
C GLN A 34 -2.43 -3.01 -2.78
N CYS A 35 -1.73 -4.07 -3.20
CA CYS A 35 -2.33 -5.38 -3.40
C CYS A 35 -1.39 -6.48 -2.90
N ASP A 36 -1.95 -7.48 -2.22
CA ASP A 36 -1.32 -8.77 -2.00
C ASP A 36 -1.89 -9.82 -2.97
N GLN A 37 -1.69 -11.11 -2.67
CA GLN A 37 -2.20 -12.20 -3.51
C GLN A 37 -3.73 -12.35 -3.50
N ARG A 38 -4.43 -11.78 -2.51
CA ARG A 38 -5.86 -12.02 -2.24
C ARG A 38 -6.70 -10.75 -2.36
N GLN A 39 -6.17 -9.62 -1.94
CA GLN A 39 -6.90 -8.37 -1.78
C GLN A 39 -6.07 -7.17 -2.21
N CYS A 40 -6.78 -6.09 -2.52
CA CYS A 40 -6.24 -4.76 -2.71
C CYS A 40 -6.87 -3.81 -1.71
N TRP A 41 -6.13 -2.81 -1.26
CA TRP A 41 -6.61 -1.79 -0.33
C TRP A 41 -6.00 -0.43 -0.66
N CYS A 42 -6.66 0.63 -0.19
CA CYS A 42 -6.13 1.98 -0.29
C CYS A 42 -5.17 2.26 0.88
N VAL A 43 -4.09 3.00 0.63
CA VAL A 43 -3.15 3.43 1.68
C VAL A 43 -2.91 4.93 1.64
N ASP A 44 -2.53 5.48 2.79
CA ASP A 44 -1.93 6.80 2.86
C ASP A 44 -0.61 6.84 2.07
N VAL A 45 -0.50 7.73 1.09
CA VAL A 45 0.67 7.81 0.20
C VAL A 45 1.98 8.16 0.93
N ASN A 46 1.91 8.82 2.09
CA ASN A 46 3.08 9.20 2.87
C ASN A 46 3.50 8.09 3.84
N TYR A 47 2.53 7.46 4.50
CA TYR A 47 2.80 6.53 5.61
C TYR A 47 2.63 5.05 5.24
N GLY A 48 1.92 4.75 4.16
CA GLY A 48 1.62 3.38 3.73
C GLY A 48 0.56 2.68 4.58
N THR A 49 -0.10 3.41 5.48
CA THR A 49 -1.15 2.88 6.36
C THR A 49 -2.42 2.63 5.56
N GLU A 50 -3.04 1.47 5.74
CA GLU A 50 -4.34 1.15 5.15
C GLU A 50 -5.41 2.18 5.56
N ILE A 51 -6.21 2.60 4.59
CA ILE A 51 -7.47 3.31 4.83
C ILE A 51 -8.50 2.27 5.22
N SER A 52 -8.94 2.28 6.48
CA SER A 52 -9.88 1.29 7.03
C SER A 52 -11.12 1.12 6.17
N GLY A 53 -11.46 -0.14 5.85
CA GLY A 53 -12.64 -0.48 5.05
C GLY A 53 -12.45 -0.33 3.53
N SER A 54 -11.23 -0.01 3.07
CA SER A 54 -10.92 0.05 1.63
C SER A 54 -10.49 -1.29 1.02
N ALA A 55 -10.26 -2.31 1.86
CA ALA A 55 -9.87 -3.64 1.40
C ALA A 55 -10.99 -4.31 0.58
N VAL A 56 -10.65 -4.71 -0.64
CA VAL A 56 -11.50 -5.45 -1.57
C VAL A 56 -10.75 -6.65 -2.11
N LEU A 57 -11.47 -7.70 -2.52
CA LEU A 57 -10.84 -8.83 -3.20
C LEU A 57 -10.12 -8.33 -4.46
N ALA A 58 -8.94 -8.89 -4.77
CA ALA A 58 -8.15 -8.46 -5.92
C ALA A 58 -8.93 -8.57 -7.24
N ALA A 59 -9.80 -9.59 -7.36
CA ALA A 59 -10.72 -9.78 -8.48
C ALA A 59 -11.79 -8.69 -8.60
N MET A 60 -12.06 -7.94 -7.54
CA MET A 60 -13.05 -6.86 -7.48
C MET A 60 -12.41 -5.46 -7.60
N LYS A 61 -11.08 -5.39 -7.79
CA LYS A 61 -10.37 -4.12 -7.98
C LYS A 61 -10.87 -3.42 -9.24
N ARG A 62 -11.38 -2.19 -9.08
CA ARG A 62 -11.74 -1.31 -10.21
C ARG A 62 -10.58 -0.41 -10.63
N GLY A 63 -10.69 0.19 -11.82
CA GLY A 63 -9.66 1.08 -12.37
C GLY A 63 -9.54 2.41 -11.60
N ASP A 64 -10.64 2.85 -10.99
CA ASP A 64 -10.82 4.10 -10.25
C ASP A 64 -10.66 3.96 -8.73
N MET A 65 -10.18 2.81 -8.26
CA MET A 65 -9.98 2.53 -6.84
C MET A 65 -9.11 3.62 -6.18
N CYS A 66 -9.54 4.10 -5.02
CA CYS A 66 -8.91 5.18 -4.25
C CYS A 66 -8.98 6.60 -4.85
N GLN A 67 -9.48 6.82 -6.08
CA GLN A 67 -9.52 8.17 -6.67
C GLN A 67 -10.32 9.16 -5.82
N GLY A 68 -11.50 8.77 -5.31
CA GLY A 68 -12.31 9.63 -4.43
C GLY A 68 -11.89 9.65 -2.95
N MET A 69 -10.89 8.86 -2.55
CA MET A 69 -10.34 8.87 -1.19
C MET A 69 -9.12 9.80 -1.05
N LEU A 70 -8.62 10.33 -2.18
CA LEU A 70 -7.47 11.24 -2.24
C LEU A 70 -7.88 12.72 -2.29
N ASP A 71 -9.17 13.02 -2.50
CA ASP A 71 -9.69 14.38 -2.74
C ASP A 71 -10.01 15.18 -1.45
N ASN A 72 -9.67 14.67 -0.26
CA ASN A 72 -9.91 15.37 1.00
C ASN A 72 -8.61 15.66 1.80
N ARG A 73 -7.57 16.11 1.09
CA ARG A 73 -6.30 16.57 1.68
C ARG A 73 -5.99 18.00 1.26
#